data_AF-A0A396ZUV1-F1
#
_entry.id   AF-A0A396ZUV1-F1
#
_cell.length_a   1.000
_cell.length_b   1.000
_cell.length_c   1.000
_cell.angle_alpha   90.00
_cell.angle_beta   90.00
_cell.angle_gamma   90.00
#
_symmetry.space_group_name_H-M   'P 1'
#
loop_
_entity.id
_entity.type
_entity.pdbx_description
1 polymer ?
#
loop_
_entity_poly.entity_id
_entity_poly.type
_entity_poly.pdbx_seq_one_letter_code
_entity_poly.pdbx_strand_id
1 'polypeptide(L)' 'MQEACVTLFSILNGDVILDTFASLQTDFPFLGAAYLYTFIALFIYVVLNIFVAIVEEAFFATRSQSRALDTLAQQIFVRI' A
#
# COMPACT_ATOMS: atom_id res chain seq x y z
N MET A 1 -7.80 -21.99 -4.78
CA MET A 1 -7.50 -20.88 -3.85
C MET A 1 -6.36 -19.99 -4.34
N GLN A 2 -5.22 -20.54 -4.78
CA GLN A 2 -4.12 -19.74 -5.33
C GLN A 2 -4.53 -18.87 -6.54
N GLU A 3 -5.30 -19.43 -7.48
CA GLU A 3 -5.82 -18.68 -8.65
C GLU A 3 -6.57 -17.41 -8.24
N ALA A 4 -7.42 -17.49 -7.21
CA ALA A 4 -8.17 -16.33 -6.73
C ALA A 4 -7.24 -15.22 -6.19
N CYS A 5 -6.18 -15.58 -5.47
CA CYS A 5 -5.19 -14.61 -4.99
C CYS A 5 -4.45 -13.93 -6.16
N VAL A 6 -4.09 -14.70 -7.19
CA VAL A 6 -3.41 -14.16 -8.39
C VAL A 6 -4.32 -13.21 -9.16
N THR A 7 -5.59 -13.58 -9.37
CA THR A 7 -6.57 -12.70 -10.03
C THR A 7 -6.81 -11.42 -9.25
N LEU A 8 -6.96 -11.49 -7.93
CA LEU A 8 -7.13 -10.31 -7.07
C LEU A 8 -5.89 -9.40 -7.09
N PHE A 9 -4.69 -9.97 -7.13
CA PHE A 9 -3.45 -9.20 -7.28
C PHE A 9 -3.38 -8.50 -8.65
N SER A 10 -3.75 -9.20 -9.72
CA SER A 10 -3.82 -8.63 -11.08
C SER A 10 -4.82 -7.48 -11.17
N ILE A 11 -5.97 -7.61 -10.50
CA ILE A 11 -7.00 -6.56 -10.38
C ILE A 11 -6.46 -5.35 -9.63
N LEU A 12 -5.74 -5.54 -8.53
CA LEU A 12 -5.12 -4.44 -7.78
C LEU A 12 -4.11 -3.65 -8.63
N ASN A 13 -3.40 -4.34 -9.53
CA ASN A 13 -2.49 -3.71 -10.48
C ASN A 13 -3.18 -3.09 -11.71
N GLY A 14 -4.49 -3.31 -11.88
CA GLY A 14 -5.27 -2.72 -12.97
C GLY A 14 -5.35 -3.53 -14.26
N ASP A 15 -4.88 -4.78 -14.26
CA ASP A 15 -4.63 -5.55 -15.50
C ASP A 15 -5.91 -6.17 -16.10
N VAL A 16 -6.76 -6.79 -15.30
CA VAL A 16 -7.91 -7.60 -15.77
C VAL A 16 -9.25 -7.18 -15.14
N ILE A 17 -9.40 -5.88 -14.84
CA ILE A 17 -10.57 -5.38 -14.12
C ILE A 17 -11.87 -5.62 -14.92
N LEU A 18 -11.90 -5.25 -16.22
CA LEU A 18 -13.13 -5.33 -17.03
C LEU A 18 -13.58 -6.78 -17.27
N ASP A 19 -12.65 -7.66 -17.61
CA ASP A 19 -12.94 -9.07 -17.90
C ASP A 19 -13.42 -9.81 -16.66
N THR A 20 -12.79 -9.55 -15.50
CA THR A 20 -13.24 -10.15 -14.23
C THR A 20 -14.59 -9.63 -13.81
N PHE A 21 -14.87 -8.33 -14.04
CA PHE A 21 -16.16 -7.74 -13.75
C PHE A 21 -17.27 -8.33 -14.63
N ALA A 22 -17.03 -8.48 -15.94
CA ALA A 22 -17.98 -9.07 -16.87
C ALA A 22 -18.29 -10.54 -16.54
N SER A 23 -17.27 -11.31 -16.17
CA SER A 23 -17.45 -12.70 -15.74
C SER A 23 -18.25 -12.81 -14.44
N LEU A 24 -17.92 -12.02 -13.41
CA LEU A 24 -18.64 -12.07 -12.14
C LEU A 24 -20.06 -11.51 -12.23
N GLN A 25 -20.29 -10.51 -13.09
CA GLN A 25 -21.61 -9.91 -13.24
C GLN A 25 -22.61 -10.87 -13.92
N THR A 26 -22.10 -11.80 -14.73
CA THR A 26 -22.91 -12.84 -15.40
C THR A 26 -23.47 -13.85 -14.39
N ASP A 27 -22.67 -14.26 -13.41
CA ASP A 27 -23.09 -15.24 -12.39
C ASP A 27 -23.76 -14.58 -11.17
N PHE A 28 -23.23 -13.44 -10.72
CA PHE A 28 -23.66 -12.73 -9.51
C PHE A 28 -23.60 -11.19 -9.69
N PRO A 29 -24.58 -10.57 -10.37
CA PRO A 29 -24.51 -9.16 -10.78
C PRO A 29 -24.35 -8.17 -9.62
N PHE A 30 -25.05 -8.39 -8.51
CA PHE A 30 -24.97 -7.50 -7.34
C PHE A 30 -23.86 -7.90 -6.37
N LEU A 31 -23.74 -9.19 -6.07
CA LEU A 31 -22.79 -9.69 -5.07
C LEU A 31 -21.34 -9.59 -5.56
N GLY A 32 -21.10 -9.90 -6.84
CA GLY A 32 -19.77 -9.82 -7.45
C GLY A 32 -19.28 -8.39 -7.59
N ALA A 33 -20.15 -7.47 -8.00
CA ALA A 33 -19.84 -6.05 -8.05
C ALA A 33 -19.50 -5.50 -6.66
N ALA A 34 -20.35 -5.78 -5.65
CA ALA A 34 -20.11 -5.34 -4.28
C ALA A 34 -18.79 -5.90 -3.72
N TYR A 35 -18.49 -7.17 -3.98
CA TYR A 35 -17.23 -7.80 -3.58
C TYR A 35 -16.00 -7.10 -4.19
N LEU A 36 -15.98 -6.94 -5.52
CA LEU A 36 -14.84 -6.33 -6.22
C LEU A 36 -14.65 -4.86 -5.83
N TYR A 37 -15.73 -4.06 -5.77
CA TYR A 37 -15.64 -2.66 -5.36
C TYR A 37 -15.13 -2.50 -3.94
N THR A 38 -15.65 -3.29 -3.00
CA THR A 38 -15.23 -3.22 -1.59
C THR A 38 -13.77 -3.66 -1.43
N PHE A 39 -13.37 -4.71 -2.15
CA PHE A 39 -11.99 -5.21 -2.13
C PHE A 39 -11.00 -4.16 -2.66
N ILE A 40 -11.26 -3.61 -3.86
CA ILE A 40 -10.42 -2.59 -4.49
C ILE A 40 -10.35 -1.33 -3.61
N ALA A 41 -11.49 -0.84 -3.13
CA ALA A 41 -11.55 0.36 -2.30
C ALA A 41 -10.78 0.17 -0.98
N LEU A 42 -10.97 -0.96 -0.29
CA LEU A 42 -10.28 -1.24 0.97
C LEU A 42 -8.76 -1.33 0.75
N PHE A 43 -8.32 -1.97 -0.32
CA PHE A 43 -6.89 -2.11 -0.58
C PHE A 43 -6.22 -0.78 -0.96
N ILE A 44 -6.85 0.01 -1.83
CA ILE A 44 -6.30 1.30 -2.28
C ILE A 44 -6.35 2.34 -1.15
N TYR A 45 -7.45 2.44 -0.40
CA TYR A 45 -7.59 3.51 0.59
C TYR A 45 -7.05 3.17 1.97
N VAL A 46 -7.07 1.90 2.37
CA VAL A 46 -6.63 1.49 3.71
C VAL A 46 -5.23 0.88 3.64
N VAL A 47 -5.05 -0.19 2.86
CA VAL A 47 -3.78 -0.93 2.84
C VAL A 47 -2.65 -0.06 2.27
N LEU A 48 -2.88 0.59 1.14
CA LEU A 48 -1.86 1.45 0.51
C LEU A 48 -1.53 2.66 1.39
N ASN A 49 -2.54 3.25 2.05
CA ASN A 49 -2.34 4.39 2.94
C ASN A 49 -1.50 4.00 4.16
N ILE A 50 -1.79 2.85 4.78
CA ILE A 50 -0.97 2.31 5.87
C ILE A 50 0.46 2.03 5.40
N PHE A 51 0.63 1.46 4.21
CA PHE A 51 1.96 1.19 3.66
C PHE A 51 2.77 2.48 3.45
N VAL A 52 2.15 3.51 2.87
CA VAL A 52 2.78 4.83 2.71
C VAL A 52 3.13 5.43 4.07
N ALA A 53 2.23 5.37 5.05
CA ALA A 53 2.48 5.87 6.40
C ALA A 53 3.68 5.18 7.09
N ILE A 54 3.78 3.85 6.96
CA ILE A 54 4.91 3.08 7.51
C ILE A 54 6.23 3.50 6.84
N VAL A 55 6.23 3.62 5.51
CA VAL A 55 7.42 4.03 4.75
C VAL A 55 7.83 5.46 5.13
N GLU A 56 6.87 6.35 5.25
CA GLU A 56 7.08 7.73 5.67
C GLU A 56 7.66 7.80 7.09
N GLU A 57 7.09 7.07 8.05
CA GLU A 57 7.58 6.99 9.42
C GLU A 57 9.02 6.45 9.49
N ALA A 58 9.31 5.36 8.79
CA ALA A 58 10.65 4.78 8.73
C ALA A 58 11.67 5.75 8.10
N PHE A 59 11.26 6.48 7.07
CA PHE A 59 12.09 7.51 6.44
C PHE A 59 12.40 8.65 7.41
N PHE A 60 11.40 9.16 8.13
CA PHE A 60 11.61 10.21 9.13
C PHE A 60 12.47 9.76 10.31
N ALA A 61 12.27 8.53 10.81
CA ALA A 61 13.07 7.96 11.89
C ALA A 61 14.56 7.84 11.52
N THR A 62 14.86 7.38 10.30
CA THR A 62 16.24 7.27 9.82
C THR A 62 16.90 8.65 9.66
N ARG A 63 16.13 9.63 9.16
CA ARG A 63 16.65 10.98 8.92
C ARG A 63 16.82 11.79 10.21
N SER A 64 15.99 11.55 11.22
CA SER A 64 16.12 12.18 12.54
C SER A 64 17.35 11.68 13.29
N GLN A 65 17.62 10.37 13.23
CA GLN A 65 18.82 9.78 13.82
C GLN A 65 20.11 10.31 13.16
N SER A 66 20.12 10.43 11.82
CA SER A 66 21.27 10.99 11.09
C SER A 66 21.56 12.45 11.51
N ARG A 67 20.52 13.29 11.63
CA ARG A 67 20.67 14.68 12.08
C ARG A 67 21.16 14.80 13.52
N ALA A 68 20.71 13.92 14.41
CA ALA A 68 21.18 13.90 15.79
C ALA A 68 22.68 13.62 15.86
N LEU A 69 23.17 12.65 15.09
CA LEU A 69 24.60 12.36 15.00
C LEU A 69 25.40 13.55 14.44
N ASP A 70 24.90 14.21 13.39
CA ASP A 70 25.55 15.41 12.84
C ASP A 70 25.66 16.53 13.89
N THR A 71 24.59 16.77 14.67
CA THR A 71 24.62 17.79 15.73
C THR A 71 25.60 17.44 16.85
N LEU A 72 25.71 16.16 17.22
CA LEU A 72 26.66 15.71 18.24
C LEU A 72 28.11 15.82 17.74
N ALA A 73 28.38 15.43 16.50
CA ALA A 73 29.69 15.57 15.89
C ALA A 73 30.14 17.05 15.87
N GLN A 74 29.22 17.96 15.53
CA GLN A 74 29.51 19.39 15.51
C GLN A 74 29.70 19.97 16.92
N GLN A 75 28.92 19.53 17.91
CA GLN A 75 29.12 19.92 19.31
C GLN A 75 30.45 19.44 19.88
N ILE A 76 30.89 18.21 19.53
CA ILE A 76 32.20 17.69 19.92
C ILE A 76 33.30 18.53 19.28
N PHE A 77 33.20 18.84 17.98
CA PHE A 77 34.21 19.62 17.28
C PHE A 77 34.38 21.05 17.83
N VAL A 78 33.29 21.69 18.27
CA VAL A 78 33.33 23.03 18.88
C VAL A 78 33.91 23.01 20.31
N ARG A 79 33.94 21.86 20.97
CA ARG A 79 34.40 21.69 22.37
C ARG A 79 35.88 21.32 22.50
N ILE A 80 36.58 21.01 21.40
CA ILE A 80 38.02 20.68 21.33
C ILE A 80 38.77 21.91 20.82
#